data_AF-A0A0F6A476-F1
#
_entry.id   AF-A0A0F6A476-F1
#
_cell.length_a   1.000
_cell.length_b   1.000
_cell.length_c   1.000
_cell.angle_alpha   90.00
_cell.angle_beta   90.00
_cell.angle_gamma   90.00
#
_symmetry.space_group_name_H-M   'P 1'
#
loop_
_entity.id
_entity.type
_entity.pdbx_description
1 polymer ?
#
loop_
_entity_poly.entity_id
_entity_poly.type
_entity_poly.pdbx_seq_one_letter_code
_entity_poly.pdbx_strand_id
1 'polypeptide(L)'
;MSFLAIIPIWAASLLLYLSSPKQRLMDKPLNKAVGYLIALALYVVANALFAHAFPLVSALLASLVVLMLGLVSVTILSGKSIRLFMSVSILLVVLCTTIGGTLYVA
;
A
#
# COMPACT_ATOMS: atom_id res chain seq x y z
N MET A 1 14.38 -7.03 0.97
CA MET A 1 13.56 -6.41 2.04
C MET A 1 12.71 -5.22 1.57
N SER A 2 13.26 -4.28 0.79
CA SER A 2 12.56 -3.07 0.32
C SER A 2 11.25 -3.33 -0.44
N PHE A 3 11.17 -4.38 -1.26
CA PHE A 3 9.93 -4.73 -1.98
C PHE A 3 8.79 -5.22 -1.06
N LEU A 4 9.11 -5.83 0.08
CA LEU A 4 8.09 -6.24 1.05
C LEU A 4 7.43 -5.02 1.72
N ALA A 5 8.13 -3.89 1.82
CA ALA A 5 7.60 -2.64 2.36
C ALA A 5 6.52 -2.01 1.48
N ILE A 6 6.41 -2.41 0.21
CA ILE A 6 5.38 -1.93 -0.72
C ILE A 6 3.99 -2.45 -0.32
N ILE A 7 3.92 -3.67 0.23
CA ILE A 7 2.66 -4.32 0.63
C ILE A 7 1.91 -3.51 1.71
N PRO A 8 2.52 -3.15 2.87
CA PRO A 8 1.84 -2.35 3.87
C PRO A 8 1.48 -0.95 3.35
N ILE A 9 2.26 -0.37 2.42
CA ILE A 9 1.91 0.92 1.81
C ILE A 9 0.70 0.80 0.88
N TRP A 10 0.61 -0.27 0.09
CA TRP A 10 -0.55 -0.56 -0.75
C TRP A 10 -1.81 -0.79 0.10
N ALA A 11 -1.68 -1.48 1.23
CA ALA A 11 -2.78 -1.64 2.17
C ALA A 11 -3.18 -0.31 2.84
N ALA A 12 -2.20 0.54 3.18
CA ALA A 12 -2.46 1.87 3.73
C ALA A 12 -3.20 2.76 2.71
N SER A 13 -2.78 2.78 1.44
CA SER A 13 -3.45 3.55 0.39
C SER A 13 -4.88 3.07 0.15
N LEU A 14 -5.11 1.75 0.21
CA LEU A 14 -6.44 1.16 0.16
C LEU A 14 -7.32 1.64 1.32
N LEU A 15 -6.84 1.58 2.56
CA LEU A 15 -7.60 1.99 3.74
C LEU A 15 -7.96 3.49 3.70
N LEU A 16 -7.03 4.33 3.23
CA LEU A 16 -7.29 5.75 3.00
C LEU A 16 -8.37 5.96 1.93
N TYR A 17 -8.33 5.19 0.84
CA TYR A 17 -9.36 5.23 -0.20
C TYR A 17 -10.73 4.76 0.33
N LEU A 18 -10.80 3.61 1.02
CA LEU A 18 -12.05 3.05 1.57
C LEU A 18 -12.70 3.94 2.64
N SER A 19 -11.89 4.76 3.33
CA SER A 19 -12.37 5.76 4.29
C SER A 19 -12.95 7.01 3.62
N SER A 20 -12.73 7.19 2.32
CA SER A 20 -13.26 8.31 1.56
C SER A 20 -14.74 8.09 1.21
N PRO A 21 -15.60 9.12 1.32
CA PRO A 21 -17.01 9.00 0.93
C PRO A 21 -17.21 8.79 -0.58
N LYS A 22 -16.17 9.01 -1.40
CA LYS A 22 -16.20 8.83 -2.86
C LYS A 22 -15.76 7.43 -3.30
N GLN A 23 -15.58 6.51 -2.36
CA GLN A 23 -15.11 5.16 -2.66
C GLN A 23 -16.19 4.35 -3.39
N ARG A 24 -15.77 3.52 -4.35
CA ARG A 24 -16.66 2.73 -5.22
C ARG A 24 -16.59 1.22 -4.96
N LEU A 25 -15.85 0.80 -3.93
CA LEU A 25 -15.54 -0.61 -3.68
C LEU A 25 -16.47 -1.24 -2.63
N MET A 26 -17.03 -0.44 -1.70
CA MET A 26 -17.96 -0.92 -0.67
C MET A 26 -19.20 -0.03 -0.60
N ASP A 27 -20.31 -0.61 -0.13
CA ASP A 27 -21.60 0.10 0.04
C ASP A 27 -21.55 1.22 1.09
N LYS A 28 -20.69 1.05 2.11
CA LYS A 28 -20.48 2.05 3.17
C LYS A 28 -18.99 2.34 3.33
N PRO A 29 -18.61 3.61 3.53
CA PRO A 29 -17.23 3.98 3.81
C PRO A 29 -16.78 3.40 5.14
N LEU A 30 -15.48 3.07 5.23
CA LEU A 30 -14.86 2.70 6.48
C LEU A 30 -14.86 3.91 7.45
N ASN A 31 -14.87 3.66 8.76
CA ASN A 31 -14.69 4.73 9.74
C ASN A 31 -13.33 5.41 9.52
N LYS A 32 -13.37 6.72 9.22
CA LYS A 32 -12.18 7.52 8.90
C LYS A 32 -11.10 7.45 9.98
N ALA A 33 -11.49 7.52 11.25
CA ALA A 33 -10.53 7.51 12.35
C ALA A 33 -9.77 6.17 12.39
N VAL A 34 -10.50 5.07 12.28
CA VAL A 34 -9.94 3.71 12.28
C VAL A 34 -9.07 3.49 11.04
N GLY A 35 -9.57 3.86 9.86
CA GLY A 35 -8.82 3.72 8.60
C GLY A 35 -7.52 4.52 8.60
N TYR A 36 -7.53 5.74 9.14
CA TYR A 36 -6.36 6.60 9.19
C TYR A 36 -5.34 6.11 10.22
N LEU A 37 -5.80 5.65 11.40
CA LEU A 37 -4.91 5.08 12.41
C LEU A 37 -4.22 3.81 11.91
N ILE A 38 -4.97 2.91 11.26
CA ILE A 38 -4.38 1.68 10.70
C ILE A 38 -3.44 2.02 9.53
N ALA A 39 -3.82 2.97 8.65
CA ALA A 39 -2.95 3.41 7.57
C ALA A 39 -1.65 4.04 8.09
N LEU A 40 -1.71 4.82 9.17
CA LEU A 40 -0.53 5.38 9.83
C LEU A 40 0.36 4.27 10.40
N ALA A 41 -0.22 3.29 11.10
CA ALA A 41 0.53 2.15 11.62
C ALA A 41 1.24 1.37 10.50
N LEU A 42 0.54 1.09 9.39
CA LEU A 42 1.12 0.43 8.22
C LEU A 42 2.23 1.26 7.57
N TYR A 43 2.07 2.59 7.51
CA TYR A 43 3.09 3.49 7.00
C TYR A 43 4.36 3.48 7.86
N VAL A 44 4.21 3.44 9.19
CA VAL A 44 5.34 3.30 10.12
C VAL A 44 6.03 1.95 9.93
N VAL A 45 5.27 0.85 9.80
CA VAL A 45 5.82 -0.48 9.51
C VAL A 45 6.59 -0.49 8.19
N ALA A 46 6.05 0.13 7.14
CA ALA A 46 6.73 0.23 5.86
C ALA A 46 8.04 1.01 5.94
N ASN A 47 8.06 2.10 6.72
CA ASN A 47 9.27 2.88 6.95
C ASN A 47 10.32 2.09 7.73
N ALA A 48 9.92 1.32 8.75
CA ALA A 48 10.82 0.42 9.45
C ALA A 48 11.43 -0.61 8.48
N LEU A 49 10.62 -1.19 7.60
CA LEU A 49 11.08 -2.14 6.57
C LEU A 49 12.04 -1.49 5.55
N PHE A 50 11.80 -0.25 5.13
CA PHE A 50 12.73 0.47 4.26
C PHE A 50 14.01 0.89 4.97
N ALA A 51 13.95 1.24 6.25
CA ALA A 51 15.11 1.65 7.04
C ALA A 51 16.15 0.54 7.24
N HIS A 52 15.77 -0.73 7.04
CA HIS A 52 16.73 -1.83 6.97
C HIS A 52 17.63 -1.81 5.73
N ALA A 53 17.19 -1.17 4.64
CA ALA A 53 17.91 -1.13 3.37
C ALA A 53 18.47 0.26 3.03
N PHE A 54 17.89 1.33 3.60
CA PHE A 54 18.25 2.70 3.27
C PHE A 54 18.38 3.57 4.53
N PRO A 55 19.17 4.67 4.49
CA PRO A 55 19.14 5.69 5.53
C PRO A 55 17.72 6.25 5.73
N LEU A 56 17.40 6.63 6.98
CA LEU A 56 16.04 7.02 7.39
C LEU A 56 15.38 8.06 6.46
N VAL A 57 16.12 9.09 6.05
CA VAL A 57 15.60 10.15 5.16
C VAL A 57 15.22 9.59 3.79
N SER A 58 16.04 8.70 3.23
CA SER A 58 15.77 8.03 1.96
C SER A 58 14.62 7.03 2.07
N ALA A 59 14.50 6.33 3.20
CA ALA A 59 13.37 5.42 3.49
C ALA A 59 12.03 6.18 3.58
N LEU A 60 12.02 7.35 4.23
CA LEU A 60 10.86 8.25 4.30
C LEU A 60 10.46 8.74 2.91
N LEU A 61 11.42 9.18 2.10
CA LEU A 61 11.14 9.65 0.74
C LEU A 61 10.60 8.51 -0.13
N ALA A 62 11.22 7.32 -0.08
CA ALA A 62 10.79 6.15 -0.82
C ALA A 62 9.37 5.72 -0.43
N SER A 63 9.07 5.63 0.87
CA SER A 63 7.74 5.26 1.34
C SER A 63 6.66 6.28 0.93
N LEU A 64 6.99 7.58 0.94
CA LEU A 64 6.08 8.64 0.50
C LEU A 64 5.78 8.55 -1.01
N VAL A 65 6.81 8.30 -1.84
CA VAL A 65 6.62 8.11 -3.28
C VAL A 65 5.75 6.89 -3.57
N VAL A 66 6.01 5.76 -2.91
CA VAL A 66 5.21 4.54 -3.06
C VAL A 66 3.77 4.77 -2.59
N LEU A 67 3.56 5.55 -1.53
CA LEU A 67 2.22 5.90 -1.04
C LEU A 67 1.45 6.76 -2.05
N MET A 68 2.09 7.79 -2.62
CA MET A 68 1.48 8.64 -3.65
C MET A 68 1.08 7.83 -4.88
N LEU A 69 1.98 6.97 -5.38
CA LEU A 69 1.69 6.07 -6.50
C LEU A 69 0.54 5.13 -6.15
N GLY A 70 0.57 4.52 -4.95
CA GLY A 70 -0.49 3.64 -4.48
C GLY A 70 -1.86 4.31 -4.43
N LEU A 71 -1.95 5.54 -3.93
CA LEU A 71 -3.21 6.30 -3.89
C LEU A 71 -3.76 6.59 -5.29
N VAL A 72 -2.89 7.02 -6.22
CA VAL A 72 -3.27 7.26 -7.61
C VAL A 72 -3.76 5.97 -8.28
N SER A 73 -3.00 4.88 -8.13
CA SER A 73 -3.35 3.57 -8.71
C SER A 73 -4.68 3.04 -8.17
N VAL A 74 -4.88 3.04 -6.85
CA VAL A 74 -6.14 2.58 -6.22
C VAL A 74 -7.32 3.41 -6.71
N THR A 75 -7.17 4.73 -6.83
CA THR A 75 -8.22 5.63 -7.33
C THR A 75 -8.59 5.35 -8.78
N ILE A 76 -7.61 5.11 -9.66
CA ILE A 76 -7.85 4.80 -11.08
C ILE A 76 -8.48 3.41 -11.24
N LEU A 77 -7.94 2.39 -10.55
CA LEU A 77 -8.38 1.00 -10.65
C LEU A 77 -9.81 0.82 -10.14
N SER A 78 -10.13 1.42 -8.99
CA SER A 78 -11.48 1.42 -8.42
C SER A 78 -12.50 2.12 -9.31
N GLY A 79 -12.08 3.14 -10.08
CA GLY A 79 -12.94 3.82 -11.05
C GLY A 79 -13.29 2.97 -12.27
N LYS A 80 -12.46 1.98 -12.63
CA LYS A 80 -12.61 1.18 -13.85
C LYS A 80 -13.39 -0.11 -13.63
N SER A 81 -12.94 -0.98 -12.73
CA SER A 81 -13.70 -2.16 -12.32
C SER A 81 -13.13 -2.80 -11.06
N ILE A 82 -14.01 -3.35 -10.21
CA ILE A 82 -13.61 -4.09 -9.01
C ILE A 82 -12.78 -5.34 -9.34
N ARG A 83 -13.06 -6.02 -10.46
CA ARG A 83 -12.30 -7.21 -10.89
C ARG A 83 -10.84 -6.87 -11.22
N LEU A 84 -10.62 -5.82 -12.02
CA LEU A 84 -9.26 -5.35 -12.35
C LEU A 84 -8.51 -4.91 -11.09
N PHE A 85 -9.20 -4.22 -10.19
CA PHE A 85 -8.63 -3.82 -8.90
C PHE A 85 -8.13 -5.03 -8.09
N MET A 86 -8.94 -6.08 -7.98
CA MET A 86 -8.58 -7.31 -7.26
C MET A 86 -7.43 -8.05 -7.95
N SER A 87 -7.47 -8.19 -9.28
CA SER A 87 -6.40 -8.83 -10.03
C SER A 87 -5.05 -8.12 -9.87
N VAL A 88 -5.03 -6.79 -9.94
CA VAL A 88 -3.80 -6.00 -9.76
C VAL A 88 -3.29 -6.10 -8.32
N SER A 89 -4.18 -6.06 -7.33
CA SER A 89 -3.78 -6.18 -5.93
C SER A 89 -3.17 -7.56 -5.63
N ILE A 90 -3.79 -8.64 -6.14
CA ILE A 90 -3.25 -10.00 -6.01
C ILE A 90 -1.90 -10.10 -6.71
N LEU A 91 -1.80 -9.61 -7.95
CA LEU A 91 -0.56 -9.64 -8.71
C LEU A 91 0.57 -8.88 -7.98
N LEU A 92 0.27 -7.70 -7.42
CA LEU A 92 1.23 -6.91 -6.68
C LEU A 92 1.72 -7.64 -5.43
N VAL A 93 0.82 -8.26 -4.66
CA VAL A 93 1.21 -9.04 -3.47
C VAL A 93 2.07 -10.24 -3.87
N VAL A 94 1.68 -10.98 -4.90
CA VAL A 94 2.45 -12.13 -5.41
C VAL A 94 3.84 -11.67 -5.88
N LEU A 95 3.94 -10.60 -6.65
CA LEU A 95 5.24 -10.09 -7.12
C LEU A 95 6.10 -9.59 -5.96
N CYS A 96 5.55 -8.82 -5.03
CA CYS A 96 6.31 -8.29 -3.90
C CYS A 96 6.78 -9.41 -2.95
N THR A 97 5.97 -10.46 -2.76
CA THR A 97 6.35 -11.61 -1.92
C THR A 97 7.32 -12.55 -2.61
N THR A 98 7.14 -12.84 -3.90
CA THR A 98 8.06 -13.69 -4.66
C THR A 98 9.41 -13.01 -4.85
N ILE A 99 9.45 -11.78 -5.37
CA ILE A 99 10.69 -11.03 -5.56
C ILE A 99 11.32 -10.64 -4.23
N GLY A 100 10.51 -10.17 -3.27
CA GLY A 100 10.99 -9.81 -1.95
C GLY A 100 11.49 -11.00 -1.14
N GLY A 101 10.90 -12.19 -1.34
CA GLY A 101 11.28 -13.44 -0.70
C GLY A 101 12.48 -14.11 -1.36
N THR A 102 12.53 -14.16 -2.70
CA THR A 102 13.69 -14.73 -3.42
C THR A 102 14.95 -13.90 -3.18
N LEU A 103 14.85 -12.56 -3.18
CA LEU A 103 15.96 -11.67 -2.82
C LEU A 103 16.27 -11.61 -1.32
N TYR A 104 15.47 -12.25 -0.46
CA TYR A 104 15.76 -12.35 0.97
C TYR A 104 16.50 -13.64 1.31
N VAL A 105 16.21 -14.72 0.59
CA VAL A 105 16.83 -16.05 0.82
C VAL A 105 18.11 -16.23 0.01
N ALA A 106 18.25 -15.55 -1.13
CA ALA A 106 19.48 -15.51 -1.95
C ALA A 106 20.49 -14.48 -1.40
#